data_AF-A0A1G1YH23-F1
#
_entry.id   AF-A0A1G1YH23-F1
#
_cell.length_a   1.000
_cell.length_b   1.000
_cell.length_c   1.000
_cell.angle_alpha   90.00
_cell.angle_beta   90.00
_cell.angle_gamma   90.00
#
_symmetry.space_group_name_H-M   'P 1'
#
loop_
_entity.id
_entity.type
_entity.pdbx_description
1 polymer ?
#
loop_
_entity_poly.entity_id
_entity_poly.type
_entity_poly.pdbx_seq_one_letter_code
_entity_poly.pdbx_strand_id
1 'polypeptide(L)'
;MESDLVLSLKMTQKILDTKRSELRLLTTILQENKALDDELVTVLAELCNQTIRQIKALESVIVSLEKQKGIFGKTGLPKELKTIPDEEYPESQRRKNI
;
A
#
# COMPACT_ATOMS: atom_id res chain seq x y z
N MET A 1 -14.62 7.02 3.24
CA MET A 1 -13.29 7.48 2.77
C MET A 1 -12.22 7.40 3.86
N GLU A 2 -12.31 8.13 4.98
CA GLU A 2 -11.30 8.03 6.06
C GLU A 2 -11.31 6.66 6.76
N SER A 3 -12.50 6.12 7.05
CA SER A 3 -12.68 4.74 7.55
C SER A 3 -12.05 3.70 6.62
N ASP A 4 -12.20 3.88 5.30
CA ASP A 4 -11.69 2.93 4.30
C ASP A 4 -10.15 2.97 4.24
N LEU A 5 -9.55 4.17 4.29
CA LEU A 5 -8.09 4.36 4.37
C LEU A 5 -7.48 3.75 5.62
N VAL A 6 -8.13 3.90 6.78
CA VAL A 6 -7.67 3.30 8.04
C VAL A 6 -7.75 1.78 7.98
N LEU A 7 -8.82 1.22 7.42
CA LEU A 7 -8.97 -0.22 7.21
C LEU A 7 -7.90 -0.76 6.25
N SER A 8 -7.69 -0.09 5.12
CA SER A 8 -6.67 -0.45 4.13
C SER A 8 -5.27 -0.46 4.76
N LEU A 9 -4.92 0.59 5.51
CA LEU A 9 -3.61 0.67 6.18
C LEU A 9 -3.42 -0.47 7.19
N LYS A 10 -4.43 -0.75 8.02
CA LYS A 10 -4.39 -1.87 8.98
C LYS A 10 -4.23 -3.22 8.28
N MET A 11 -4.92 -3.42 7.15
CA MET A 11 -4.85 -4.66 6.38
C MET A 11 -3.50 -4.82 5.69
N THR A 12 -2.98 -3.76 5.06
CA THR A 12 -1.66 -3.77 4.43
C THR A 12 -0.54 -4.00 5.47
N GLN A 13 -0.64 -3.40 6.65
CA GLN A 13 0.31 -3.64 7.75
C GLN A 13 0.30 -5.11 8.20
N LYS A 14 -0.88 -5.72 8.34
CA LYS A 14 -1.02 -7.14 8.70
C LYS A 14 -0.41 -8.05 7.64
N ILE A 15 -0.63 -7.75 6.35
CA ILE A 15 -0.03 -8.50 5.24
C ILE A 15 1.50 -8.38 5.27
N LEU A 16 2.04 -7.18 5.53
CA LEU A 16 3.47 -6.95 5.68
C LEU A 16 4.06 -7.79 6.82
N ASP A 17 3.40 -7.85 7.97
CA ASP A 17 3.86 -8.65 9.12
C ASP A 17 3.86 -10.16 8.83
N THR A 18 2.84 -10.64 8.10
CA THR A 18 2.81 -12.03 7.60
C THR A 18 3.98 -12.30 6.67
N LYS A 19 4.24 -11.42 5.68
CA LYS A 19 5.34 -11.58 4.73
C LYS A 19 6.72 -11.57 5.39
N ARG A 20 6.91 -10.73 6.42
CA ARG A 20 8.13 -10.71 7.23
C ARG A 20 8.31 -12.01 8.02
N SER A 21 7.22 -12.60 8.51
CA SER A 21 7.25 -13.89 9.21
C SER A 21 7.59 -15.04 8.26
N GLU A 22 7.02 -15.05 7.05
CA GLU A 22 7.36 -16.00 5.98
C GLU A 22 8.86 -15.91 5.62
N LEU A 23 9.38 -14.70 5.44
CA LEU A 23 10.80 -14.50 5.13
C LEU A 23 11.72 -15.02 6.25
N ARG A 24 11.36 -14.79 7.52
CA ARG A 24 12.11 -15.33 8.66
C ARG A 24 12.14 -16.85 8.62
N LEU A 25 10.98 -17.49 8.40
CA LEU A 25 10.91 -18.95 8.31
C LEU A 25 11.78 -19.51 7.17
N LEU A 26 11.70 -18.93 5.97
CA LEU A 26 12.53 -19.33 4.83
C LEU A 26 14.03 -19.18 5.14
N THR A 27 14.40 -18.08 5.79
CA THR A 27 15.79 -17.82 6.20
C THR A 27 16.26 -18.85 7.24
N THR A 28 15.42 -19.19 8.21
CA THR A 28 15.71 -20.22 9.23
C THR A 28 15.90 -21.59 8.57
N ILE A 29 15.02 -21.98 7.63
CA ILE A 29 15.14 -23.26 6.91
C ILE A 29 16.49 -23.33 6.18
N LEU A 30 16.89 -22.26 5.50
CA LEU A 30 18.18 -22.17 4.79
C LEU A 30 19.39 -22.22 5.74
N GLN A 31 19.29 -21.67 6.94
CA GLN A 31 20.39 -21.63 7.91
C GLN A 31 20.53 -22.93 8.71
N GLU A 32 19.42 -23.57 9.05
CA GLU A 32 19.41 -24.73 9.95
C GLU A 32 19.57 -26.06 9.20
N ASN A 33 19.14 -26.16 7.94
CA ASN A 33 19.29 -27.38 7.16
C ASN A 33 20.64 -27.42 6.44
N LYS A 34 21.58 -28.17 7.02
CA LYS A 34 22.93 -28.38 6.47
C LYS A 34 22.98 -29.39 5.31
N ALA A 35 21.86 -30.02 4.97
CA ALA A 35 21.76 -31.06 3.96
C ALA A 35 20.63 -30.76 2.96
N LEU A 36 20.53 -29.50 2.53
CA LEU A 36 19.69 -29.13 1.40
C LEU A 36 20.46 -29.43 0.11
N ASP A 37 19.80 -30.03 -0.86
CA ASP A 37 20.36 -30.14 -2.20
C ASP A 37 20.44 -28.76 -2.88
N ASP A 38 21.35 -28.61 -3.85
CA ASP A 38 21.65 -27.32 -4.49
C ASP A 38 20.43 -26.75 -5.25
N GLU A 39 19.56 -27.61 -5.79
CA GLU A 39 18.34 -27.19 -6.49
C GLU A 39 17.34 -26.57 -5.50
N LEU A 40 17.14 -27.23 -4.36
CA LEU A 40 16.28 -26.74 -3.29
C LEU A 40 16.81 -25.44 -2.67
N VAL A 41 18.13 -25.31 -2.48
CA VAL A 41 18.75 -24.05 -2.05
C VAL A 41 18.44 -22.92 -3.05
N THR A 42 18.55 -23.21 -4.35
CA THR A 42 18.27 -22.23 -5.40
C THR A 42 16.81 -21.78 -5.36
N VAL A 43 15.87 -22.71 -5.28
CA VAL A 43 14.42 -22.40 -5.20
C VAL A 43 14.10 -21.59 -3.95
N LEU A 44 14.66 -21.97 -2.79
CA LEU A 44 14.46 -21.24 -1.54
C LEU A 44 15.05 -19.82 -1.60
N ALA A 45 16.22 -19.64 -2.22
CA ALA A 45 16.82 -18.33 -2.41
C ALA A 45 15.97 -17.43 -3.33
N GLU A 46 15.39 -17.99 -4.39
CA GLU A 46 14.45 -17.28 -5.26
C GLU A 46 13.20 -16.84 -4.51
N LEU A 47 12.60 -17.75 -3.71
CA LEU A 47 11.45 -17.44 -2.86
C LEU A 47 11.77 -16.35 -1.83
N CYS A 48 12.94 -16.40 -1.19
CA CYS A 48 13.41 -15.35 -0.29
C CYS A 48 13.50 -14.00 -1.01
N ASN A 49 14.12 -13.95 -2.18
CA ASN A 49 14.26 -12.74 -2.97
C ASN A 49 12.91 -12.17 -3.41
N GLN A 50 11.99 -13.02 -3.84
CA GLN A 50 10.63 -12.62 -4.20
C GLN A 50 9.88 -12.05 -2.99
N THR A 51 9.99 -12.69 -1.82
CA THR A 51 9.36 -12.23 -0.57
C THR A 51 9.91 -10.87 -0.15
N ILE A 52 11.23 -10.65 -0.27
CA ILE A 52 11.86 -9.35 -0.02
C ILE A 52 11.30 -8.26 -0.94
N ARG A 53 11.11 -8.56 -2.24
CA ARG A 53 10.51 -7.59 -3.18
C ARG A 53 9.06 -7.25 -2.81
N GLN A 54 8.27 -8.25 -2.40
CA GLN A 54 6.90 -8.03 -1.94
C GLN A 54 6.84 -7.16 -0.67
N ILE A 55 7.74 -7.40 0.29
CA ILE A 55 7.88 -6.58 1.50
C ILE A 55 8.16 -5.13 1.14
N LYS A 56 9.14 -4.86 0.27
CA LYS A 56 9.48 -3.49 -0.15
C LYS A 56 8.32 -2.78 -0.85
N ALA A 57 7.57 -3.51 -1.69
CA ALA A 57 6.39 -2.97 -2.34
C ALA A 57 5.29 -2.61 -1.32
N LEU A 58 5.03 -3.48 -0.35
CA LEU A 58 4.06 -3.23 0.73
C LEU A 58 4.46 -2.03 1.59
N GLU A 59 5.75 -1.90 1.94
CA GLU A 59 6.28 -0.73 2.65
C GLU A 59 6.03 0.57 1.88
N SER A 60 6.26 0.57 0.57
CA SER A 60 5.96 1.73 -0.29
C SER A 60 4.46 2.07 -0.31
N VAL A 61 3.59 1.06 -0.38
CA VAL A 61 2.13 1.24 -0.32
C VAL A 61 1.70 1.84 1.01
N ILE A 62 2.25 1.36 2.13
CA ILE A 62 1.96 1.90 3.47
C ILE A 62 2.33 3.38 3.55
N VAL A 63 3.54 3.75 3.11
CA VAL A 63 3.98 5.16 3.06
C VAL A 63 3.02 6.02 2.23
N SER A 64 2.56 5.51 1.08
CA SER A 64 1.58 6.21 0.25
C SER A 64 0.23 6.37 0.96
N LEU A 65 -0.27 5.33 1.63
CA LEU A 65 -1.53 5.36 2.37
C LEU A 65 -1.45 6.31 3.57
N GLU A 66 -0.33 6.34 4.29
CA GLU A 66 -0.08 7.29 5.39
C GLU A 66 -0.10 8.74 4.89
N LYS A 67 0.55 9.01 3.76
CA LYS A 67 0.53 10.34 3.13
C LYS A 67 -0.91 10.75 2.74
N GLN A 68 -1.67 9.84 2.14
CA GLN A 68 -3.07 10.08 1.80
C GLN A 68 -3.92 10.32 3.05
N LYS A 69 -3.76 9.51 4.10
CA LYS A 69 -4.43 9.73 5.39
C LYS A 69 -4.09 11.10 5.99
N GLY A 70 -2.85 11.57 5.85
CA GLY A 70 -2.47 12.93 6.25
C GLY A 70 -3.22 14.02 5.48
N ILE A 71 -3.32 13.89 4.15
CA ILE A 71 -4.02 14.84 3.28
C ILE A 71 -5.53 14.83 3.55
N PHE A 72 -6.14 13.65 3.63
CA PHE A 72 -7.60 13.55 3.76
C PHE A 72 -8.08 13.68 5.21
N GLY A 73 -7.29 13.23 6.20
CA GLY A 73 -7.64 13.21 7.61
C GLY A 73 -7.35 14.50 8.38
N LYS A 74 -6.41 15.35 7.93
CA LYS A 74 -6.16 16.66 8.58
C LYS A 74 -6.79 17.85 7.86
N THR A 75 -6.83 17.83 6.53
CA THR A 75 -7.16 19.02 5.74
C THR A 75 -8.60 19.03 5.22
N GLY A 76 -9.27 17.88 5.17
CA GLY A 76 -10.34 17.70 4.18
C GLY A 76 -9.82 18.04 2.77
N LEU A 77 -10.68 18.03 1.76
CA LEU A 77 -10.33 18.79 0.56
C LEU A 77 -10.25 20.27 0.99
N PRO A 78 -9.23 21.03 0.57
CA PRO A 78 -9.24 22.47 0.80
C PRO A 78 -10.60 22.99 0.32
N LYS A 79 -11.33 23.71 1.18
CA LYS A 79 -12.55 24.43 0.77
C LYS A 79 -12.27 25.42 -0.39
N GLU A 80 -10.99 25.65 -0.69
CA GLU A 80 -10.44 26.44 -1.78
C GLU A 80 -10.26 25.68 -3.11
N LEU A 81 -10.89 24.52 -3.31
CA LEU A 81 -11.52 24.34 -4.63
C LEU A 81 -12.59 25.42 -4.71
N LYS A 82 -12.19 26.64 -5.09
CA LYS A 82 -13.11 27.71 -5.45
C LYS A 82 -14.08 27.04 -6.41
N THR A 83 -15.33 26.84 -5.97
CA THR A 83 -16.44 26.68 -6.89
C THR A 83 -16.30 27.86 -7.83
N ILE A 84 -15.75 27.59 -9.01
CA ILE A 84 -15.75 28.50 -10.13
C ILE A 84 -17.19 29.01 -10.19
N PRO A 85 -17.45 30.33 -10.20
CA PRO A 85 -18.80 30.85 -10.30
C PRO A 85 -19.51 30.16 -11.47
N ASP A 86 -20.81 29.85 -11.33
CA ASP A 86 -21.53 29.11 -12.37
C ASP A 86 -21.45 29.82 -13.75
N GLU A 87 -21.24 31.15 -13.77
CA GLU A 87 -21.03 31.92 -15.00
C GLU A 87 -19.72 31.59 -15.74
N GLU A 88 -18.70 31.10 -15.05
CA GLU A 88 -17.42 30.74 -15.63
C GLU A 88 -17.41 29.32 -16.24
N TYR A 89 -18.46 28.51 -16.01
CA TYR A 89 -18.67 27.26 -16.74
C TYR A 89 -19.28 27.51 -18.13
N PRO A 90 -18.94 26.69 -19.15
CA PRO A 90 -19.66 26.66 -20.42
C PRO A 90 -21.17 26.51 -20.18
N GLU A 91 -22.02 27.17 -20.98
CA GLU A 91 -23.49 27.15 -20.80
C GLU A 91 -24.09 25.74 -20.68
N SER A 92 -23.45 24.76 -21.33
CA SER A 92 -23.84 23.34 -21.27
C SER A 92 -23.63 22.68 -19.90
N GLN A 93 -22.82 23.26 -19.03
CA GLN A 93 -22.43 22.74 -17.72
C GLN A 93 -22.97 23.57 -16.54
N ARG A 94 -23.60 24.73 -16.82
CA ARG A 94 -24.23 25.57 -15.79
C ARG A 94 -25.44 24.84 -15.20
N ARG A 95 -25.63 24.91 -13.88
CA ARG A 95 -26.82 24.30 -13.26
C ARG A 95 -28.05 25.05 -13.76
N LYS A 96 -28.95 24.35 -14.46
CA LYS A 96 -30.28 24.91 -14.76
C LYS A 96 -31.03 25.04 -13.44
N ASN A 97 -31.31 26.28 -13.03
CA ASN A 97 -32.23 26.53 -11.93
C ASN A 97 -33.57 25.86 -12.28
N ILE A 98 -33.97 24.87 -11.48
CA ILE A 98 -35.33 24.31 -11.42
C ILE A 98 -36.01 24.97 -10.23
#